data_AF-A0A974NXK8-F1
#
_entry.id   AF-A0A974NXK8-F1
#
_cell.length_a   1.000
_cell.length_b   1.000
_cell.length_c   1.000
_cell.angle_alpha   90.00
_cell.angle_beta   90.00
_cell.angle_gamma   90.00
#
_symmetry.space_group_name_H-M   'P 1'
#
loop_
_entity.id
_entity.type
_entity.pdbx_description
1 polymer ?
#
loop_
_entity_poly.entity_id
_entity_poly.type
_entity_poly.pdbx_seq_one_letter_code
_entity_poly.pdbx_strand_id
1 'polypeptide(L)'
;MQNQSSAPAPARSVALQPATARPAAIATWLFVVAAMIVMIVMVGGITRLTESGLSITEWKPVSGVLPPLNQAQWQAEFDNYKRIPEYAQINSGMTLDGFKAIFFWEYVHRLLARLIGSVFALPLIWFAVRRQIPRGYGARLTAILALGGLQGVIGWWMVSSGLSVRTDVSHIRLAVHLITALVTLAGTVWTALDLRALARDPGARPAGLRPIAVLALGLLFVQILLGAFTAGLDAGYAFSSWPLMGDAMFPAGGWHAGWSATRNAIDNPIVVQFLHRWVAFAAAAGLVWLALRANAAGGKGAGHAIMTLVALQILLGIATLMTGVAIHVAVAHQVNAALLLIATTWAAHVVGRKSLVVS
;
A
#
# COMPACT_ATOMS: atom_id res chain seq x y z
N MET A 1 49.93 43.05 6.60
CA MET A 1 48.76 42.19 6.90
C MET A 1 47.68 42.53 5.88
N GLN A 2 47.49 41.67 4.87
CA GLN A 2 46.51 41.88 3.80
C GLN A 2 45.12 41.47 4.27
N ASN A 3 44.19 42.41 4.21
CA ASN A 3 42.79 42.25 4.57
C ASN A 3 42.06 41.60 3.39
N GLN A 4 41.82 40.29 3.44
CA GLN A 4 41.00 39.60 2.44
C GLN A 4 39.53 39.88 2.71
N SER A 5 38.93 40.80 1.97
CA SER A 5 37.48 40.92 1.91
C SER A 5 36.91 39.66 1.25
N SER A 6 36.22 38.83 2.03
CA SER A 6 35.44 37.72 1.51
C SER A 6 34.25 38.28 0.73
N ALA A 7 34.23 38.04 -0.59
CA ALA A 7 33.08 38.37 -1.42
C ALA A 7 31.85 37.59 -0.93
N PRO A 8 30.66 38.21 -0.85
CA PRO A 8 29.44 37.50 -0.48
C PRO A 8 29.18 36.39 -1.51
N ALA A 9 28.91 35.18 -1.01
CA ALA A 9 28.57 34.05 -1.86
C ALA A 9 27.40 34.43 -2.79
N PRO A 10 27.44 34.06 -4.09
CA PRO A 10 26.40 34.47 -5.03
C PRO A 10 25.05 33.94 -4.55
N ALA A 11 24.08 34.85 -4.41
CA ALA A 11 22.70 34.53 -4.12
C ALA A 11 22.23 33.53 -5.18
N ARG A 12 22.06 32.26 -4.77
CA ARG A 12 21.64 31.17 -5.66
C ARG A 12 20.28 31.53 -6.24
N SER A 13 20.20 31.68 -7.56
CA SER A 13 18.97 31.96 -8.28
C SER A 13 17.94 30.87 -8.00
N VAL A 14 16.83 31.25 -7.38
CA VAL A 14 15.66 30.39 -7.24
C VAL A 14 15.09 30.22 -8.66
N ALA A 15 15.10 29.00 -9.18
CA ALA A 15 14.53 28.73 -10.50
C ALA A 15 13.04 29.11 -10.48
N LEU A 16 12.67 30.12 -11.27
CA LEU A 16 11.31 30.65 -11.29
C LEU A 16 10.34 29.57 -11.78
N GLN A 17 9.24 29.40 -11.04
CA GLN A 17 8.14 28.53 -11.45
C GLN A 17 7.37 29.19 -12.62
N PRO A 18 6.74 28.39 -13.51
CA PRO A 18 5.84 28.94 -14.52
C PRO A 18 4.72 29.76 -13.86
N ALA A 19 4.34 30.90 -14.43
CA ALA A 19 3.25 31.73 -13.90
C ALA A 19 1.90 30.96 -13.85
N THR A 20 1.75 29.97 -14.71
CA THR A 20 0.58 29.08 -14.78
C THR A 20 0.61 27.95 -13.74
N ALA A 21 1.69 27.77 -12.99
CA ALA A 21 1.85 26.64 -12.07
C ALA A 21 0.76 26.63 -10.99
N ARG A 22 0.16 25.45 -10.76
CA ARG A 22 -0.90 25.25 -9.75
C ARG A 22 -0.52 24.18 -8.72
N PRO A 23 0.57 24.36 -7.95
CA PRO A 23 1.06 23.35 -7.01
C PRO A 23 0.03 22.94 -5.95
N ALA A 24 -0.77 23.89 -5.44
CA ALA A 24 -1.83 23.59 -4.46
C ALA A 24 -2.93 22.68 -5.04
N ALA A 25 -3.40 22.97 -6.26
CA ALA A 25 -4.44 22.17 -6.91
C ALA A 25 -3.96 20.74 -7.20
N ILE A 26 -2.72 20.62 -7.69
CA ILE A 26 -2.11 19.30 -7.94
C ILE A 26 -1.91 18.54 -6.63
N ALA A 27 -1.49 19.20 -5.54
CA ALA A 27 -1.37 18.56 -4.23
C ALA A 27 -2.72 18.02 -3.73
N THR A 28 -3.79 18.82 -3.81
CA THR A 28 -5.15 18.38 -3.43
C THR A 28 -5.61 17.19 -4.26
N TRP A 29 -5.42 17.25 -5.58
CA TRP A 29 -5.74 16.13 -6.46
C TRP A 29 -4.97 14.84 -6.09
N LEU A 30 -3.67 14.94 -5.80
CA LEU A 30 -2.88 13.79 -5.34
C LEU A 30 -3.35 13.25 -3.98
N PHE A 31 -3.84 14.09 -3.07
CA PHE A 31 -4.45 13.61 -1.82
C PHE A 31 -5.78 12.87 -2.06
N VAL A 32 -6.58 13.30 -3.03
CA VAL A 32 -7.78 12.56 -3.46
C VAL A 32 -7.39 11.20 -4.02
N VAL A 33 -6.38 11.15 -4.90
CA VAL A 33 -5.82 9.89 -5.42
C VAL A 33 -5.33 9.00 -4.27
N ALA A 34 -4.57 9.54 -3.32
CA ALA A 34 -4.06 8.79 -2.18
C ALA A 34 -5.19 8.18 -1.34
N ALA A 35 -6.28 8.93 -1.11
CA ALA A 35 -7.46 8.40 -0.42
C ALA A 35 -8.13 7.26 -1.20
N MET A 36 -8.21 7.35 -2.52
CA MET A 36 -8.70 6.25 -3.35
C MET A 36 -7.76 5.03 -3.34
N ILE A 37 -6.44 5.24 -3.25
CA ILE A 37 -5.48 4.13 -3.09
C ILE A 37 -5.71 3.42 -1.74
N VAL A 38 -5.99 4.15 -0.65
CA VAL A 38 -6.37 3.51 0.62
C VAL A 38 -7.68 2.72 0.48
N MET A 39 -8.67 3.27 -0.24
CA MET A 39 -9.94 2.58 -0.50
C MET A 39 -9.75 1.30 -1.30
N ILE A 40 -8.92 1.29 -2.35
CA ILE A 40 -8.67 0.07 -3.12
C ILE A 40 -7.87 -0.96 -2.32
N VAL A 41 -6.96 -0.52 -1.44
CA VAL A 41 -6.29 -1.44 -0.50
C VAL A 41 -7.32 -2.09 0.45
N MET A 42 -8.32 -1.34 0.92
CA MET A 42 -9.41 -1.90 1.73
C MET A 42 -10.21 -2.95 0.97
N VAL A 43 -10.70 -2.61 -0.24
CA VAL A 43 -11.51 -3.50 -1.07
C VAL A 43 -10.71 -4.73 -1.54
N GLY A 44 -9.44 -4.55 -1.88
CA GLY A 44 -8.54 -5.65 -2.22
C GLY A 44 -8.28 -6.59 -1.04
N GLY A 45 -8.19 -6.04 0.18
CA GLY A 45 -8.13 -6.83 1.42
C GLY A 45 -9.37 -7.69 1.62
N ILE A 46 -10.56 -7.11 1.40
CA ILE A 46 -11.82 -7.88 1.44
C ILE A 46 -11.79 -8.97 0.38
N THR A 47 -11.45 -8.63 -0.86
CA THR A 47 -11.39 -9.57 -2.00
C THR A 47 -10.47 -10.77 -1.72
N ARG A 48 -9.34 -10.55 -1.04
CA ARG A 48 -8.47 -11.65 -0.60
C ARG A 48 -9.13 -12.46 0.52
N LEU A 49 -9.58 -11.82 1.59
CA LEU A 49 -10.12 -12.51 2.77
C LEU A 49 -11.45 -13.25 2.50
N THR A 50 -12.15 -12.92 1.41
CA THR A 50 -13.33 -13.65 0.93
C THR A 50 -13.01 -14.64 -0.19
N GLU A 51 -11.72 -14.92 -0.45
CA GLU A 51 -11.22 -15.78 -1.54
C GLU A 51 -11.91 -15.49 -2.88
N SER A 52 -12.07 -14.21 -3.18
CA SER A 52 -12.79 -13.74 -4.36
C SER A 52 -11.87 -13.45 -5.54
N GLY A 53 -10.55 -13.54 -5.36
CA GLY A 53 -9.55 -13.07 -6.33
C GLY A 53 -9.49 -13.82 -7.66
N LEU A 54 -10.22 -14.92 -7.83
CA LEU A 54 -10.23 -15.76 -9.03
C LEU A 54 -11.63 -15.93 -9.66
N SER A 55 -12.65 -15.23 -9.14
CA SER A 55 -14.04 -15.30 -9.61
C SER A 55 -14.27 -14.73 -11.02
N ILE A 56 -13.42 -13.81 -11.50
CA ILE A 56 -13.45 -13.23 -12.83
C ILE A 56 -12.24 -13.73 -13.63
N THR A 57 -12.47 -14.75 -14.46
CA THR A 57 -11.42 -15.46 -15.19
C THR A 57 -10.97 -14.75 -16.46
N GLU A 58 -11.79 -13.84 -16.99
CA GLU A 58 -11.52 -13.14 -18.25
C GLU A 58 -11.00 -11.72 -18.03
N TRP A 59 -9.95 -11.36 -18.76
CA TRP A 59 -9.40 -10.01 -18.75
C TRP A 59 -10.16 -9.11 -19.75
N LYS A 60 -11.17 -8.40 -19.25
CA LYS A 60 -11.99 -7.44 -20.01
C LYS A 60 -11.73 -5.99 -19.55
N PRO A 61 -10.69 -5.28 -20.06
CA PRO A 61 -10.36 -3.92 -19.60
C PRO A 61 -11.47 -2.90 -19.79
N VAL A 62 -12.16 -2.96 -20.93
CA VAL A 62 -13.19 -2.00 -21.33
C VAL A 62 -14.60 -2.54 -21.04
N SER A 63 -14.97 -3.68 -21.62
CA SER A 63 -16.33 -4.24 -21.48
C SER A 63 -16.65 -4.70 -20.05
N GLY A 64 -15.64 -5.03 -19.24
CA GLY A 64 -15.81 -5.44 -17.85
C GLY A 64 -16.11 -4.30 -16.87
N VAL A 65 -16.42 -3.09 -17.35
CA VAL A 65 -16.98 -2.00 -16.53
C VAL A 65 -18.41 -2.32 -16.12
N LEU A 66 -19.20 -2.94 -16.99
CA LEU A 66 -20.54 -3.41 -16.67
C LEU A 66 -20.48 -4.84 -16.13
N PRO A 67 -21.18 -5.15 -15.02
CA PRO A 67 -21.30 -6.53 -14.57
C PRO A 67 -22.30 -7.30 -15.46
N PRO A 68 -22.42 -8.63 -15.33
CA PRO A 68 -23.50 -9.37 -15.97
C PRO A 68 -24.88 -8.78 -15.62
N LEU A 69 -25.68 -8.49 -16.63
CA LEU A 69 -26.95 -7.76 -16.51
C LEU A 69 -28.19 -8.67 -16.58
N ASN A 70 -28.02 -9.92 -17.02
CA ASN A 70 -29.11 -10.88 -17.13
C ASN A 70 -28.66 -12.30 -16.74
N GLN A 71 -29.63 -13.19 -16.58
CA GLN A 71 -29.40 -14.56 -16.11
C GLN A 71 -28.44 -15.35 -17.01
N ALA A 72 -28.54 -15.19 -18.34
CA ALA A 72 -27.67 -15.91 -19.27
C ALA A 72 -26.21 -15.48 -19.14
N GLN A 73 -25.95 -14.18 -18.97
CA GLN A 73 -24.60 -13.66 -18.75
C GLN A 73 -24.03 -14.13 -17.39
N TRP A 74 -24.86 -14.13 -16.34
CA TRP A 74 -24.46 -14.66 -15.03
C TRP A 74 -24.09 -16.15 -15.11
N GLN A 75 -24.88 -16.94 -15.83
CA GLN A 75 -24.61 -18.36 -16.01
C GLN A 75 -23.31 -18.60 -16.79
N ALA A 76 -23.04 -17.79 -17.83
CA ALA A 76 -21.81 -17.91 -18.61
C ALA A 76 -20.54 -17.63 -17.77
N GLU A 77 -20.53 -16.56 -16.97
CA GLU A 77 -19.40 -16.28 -16.06
C GLU A 77 -19.25 -17.37 -14.99
N PHE A 78 -20.37 -17.88 -14.46
CA PHE A 78 -20.31 -18.98 -13.50
C PHE A 78 -19.80 -20.29 -14.12
N ASP A 79 -20.18 -20.61 -15.35
CA ASP A 79 -19.68 -21.78 -16.06
C ASP A 79 -18.19 -21.65 -16.42
N ASN A 80 -17.70 -20.42 -16.65
CA ASN A 80 -16.27 -20.16 -16.73
C ASN A 80 -15.56 -20.43 -15.39
N TYR A 81 -16.13 -19.96 -14.28
CA TYR A 81 -15.60 -20.22 -12.94
C TYR A 81 -15.53 -21.71 -12.60
N LYS A 82 -16.55 -22.50 -12.96
CA LYS A 82 -16.55 -23.96 -12.74
C LYS A 82 -15.39 -24.70 -13.40
N ARG A 83 -14.71 -24.10 -14.38
CA ARG A 83 -13.58 -24.71 -15.09
C ARG A 83 -12.23 -24.57 -14.36
N ILE A 84 -12.14 -23.71 -13.33
CA ILE A 84 -10.87 -23.47 -12.65
C ILE A 84 -10.71 -24.36 -11.39
N PRO A 85 -9.48 -24.59 -10.91
CA PRO A 85 -9.23 -25.46 -9.76
C PRO A 85 -9.93 -25.04 -8.46
N GLU A 86 -10.09 -23.73 -8.22
CA GLU A 86 -10.75 -23.21 -7.02
C GLU A 86 -12.18 -23.74 -6.87
N TYR A 87 -12.98 -23.75 -7.94
CA TYR A 87 -14.31 -24.36 -7.91
C TYR A 87 -14.25 -25.87 -7.65
N ALA A 88 -13.39 -26.58 -8.36
CA ALA A 88 -13.33 -28.04 -8.28
C ALA A 88 -12.87 -28.56 -6.90
N GLN A 89 -11.94 -27.85 -6.24
CA GLN A 89 -11.28 -28.32 -5.03
C GLN A 89 -11.80 -27.66 -3.75
N ILE A 90 -12.24 -26.41 -3.81
CA ILE A 90 -12.65 -25.64 -2.62
C ILE A 90 -14.16 -25.38 -2.63
N ASN A 91 -14.69 -24.90 -3.77
CA ASN A 91 -16.07 -24.41 -3.87
C ASN A 91 -17.01 -25.38 -4.60
N SER A 92 -16.74 -26.70 -4.51
CA SER A 92 -17.52 -27.70 -5.23
C SER A 92 -18.97 -27.72 -4.74
N GLY A 93 -19.91 -27.60 -5.69
CA GLY A 93 -21.34 -27.51 -5.38
C GLY A 93 -21.84 -26.10 -5.02
N MET A 94 -21.00 -25.06 -5.12
CA MET A 94 -21.41 -23.67 -4.95
C MET A 94 -22.60 -23.33 -5.87
N THR A 95 -23.56 -22.55 -5.35
CA THR A 95 -24.70 -22.06 -6.13
C THR A 95 -24.33 -20.80 -6.90
N LEU A 96 -25.15 -20.43 -7.89
CA LEU A 96 -24.97 -19.16 -8.61
C LEU A 96 -24.99 -17.95 -7.68
N ASP A 97 -25.79 -17.97 -6.62
CA ASP A 97 -25.85 -16.86 -5.67
C ASP A 97 -24.59 -16.79 -4.79
N GLY A 98 -24.01 -17.94 -4.42
CA GLY A 98 -22.68 -17.98 -3.81
C GLY A 98 -21.60 -17.40 -4.72
N PHE A 99 -21.63 -17.75 -6.01
CA PHE A 99 -20.72 -17.19 -7.01
C PHE A 99 -20.87 -15.67 -7.15
N LYS A 100 -22.10 -15.14 -7.17
CA LYS A 100 -22.34 -13.69 -7.23
C LYS A 100 -21.70 -12.94 -6.06
N ALA A 101 -21.65 -13.53 -4.87
CA ALA A 101 -21.05 -12.91 -3.69
C ALA A 101 -19.53 -12.73 -3.86
N ILE A 102 -18.81 -13.75 -4.33
CA ILE A 102 -17.36 -13.64 -4.59
C ILE A 102 -17.09 -12.75 -5.82
N PHE A 103 -17.90 -12.89 -6.88
CA PHE A 103 -17.81 -12.04 -8.08
C PHE A 103 -17.94 -10.55 -7.73
N PHE A 104 -18.84 -10.20 -6.82
CA PHE A 104 -19.09 -8.81 -6.43
C PHE A 104 -17.82 -8.12 -5.92
N TRP A 105 -17.09 -8.76 -5.00
CA TRP A 105 -15.90 -8.15 -4.41
C TRP A 105 -14.79 -7.96 -5.43
N GLU A 106 -14.55 -8.97 -6.27
CA GLU A 106 -13.55 -8.85 -7.33
C GLU A 106 -13.94 -7.80 -8.39
N TYR A 107 -15.23 -7.76 -8.76
CA TYR A 107 -15.76 -6.76 -9.69
C TYR A 107 -15.57 -5.35 -9.15
N VAL A 108 -15.97 -5.08 -7.90
CA VAL A 108 -15.84 -3.76 -7.27
C VAL A 108 -14.36 -3.36 -7.16
N HIS A 109 -13.48 -4.29 -6.79
CA HIS A 109 -12.04 -4.05 -6.76
C HIS A 109 -11.50 -3.62 -8.13
N ARG A 110 -11.83 -4.37 -9.20
CA ARG A 110 -11.42 -4.06 -10.58
C ARG A 110 -12.04 -2.77 -11.10
N LEU A 111 -13.30 -2.48 -10.77
CA LEU A 111 -13.97 -1.23 -11.17
C LEU A 111 -13.29 -0.03 -10.51
N LEU A 112 -12.99 -0.12 -9.22
CA LEU A 112 -12.29 0.93 -8.48
C LEU A 112 -10.88 1.17 -9.05
N ALA A 113 -10.16 0.12 -9.44
CA ALA A 113 -8.86 0.25 -10.12
C ALA A 113 -8.95 1.09 -11.40
N ARG A 114 -9.96 0.83 -12.24
CA ARG A 114 -10.20 1.60 -13.47
C ARG A 114 -10.52 3.06 -13.16
N LEU A 115 -11.39 3.30 -12.17
CA LEU A 115 -11.76 4.64 -11.74
C LEU A 115 -10.53 5.43 -11.26
N ILE A 116 -9.66 4.82 -10.44
CA ILE A 116 -8.39 5.44 -10.00
C ILE A 116 -7.52 5.80 -11.20
N GLY A 117 -7.39 4.89 -12.18
CA GLY A 117 -6.67 5.14 -13.42
C GLY A 117 -7.18 6.40 -14.14
N SER A 118 -8.50 6.54 -14.30
CA SER A 118 -9.11 7.72 -14.93
C SER A 118 -8.95 9.00 -14.09
N VAL A 119 -9.19 8.92 -12.78
CA VAL A 119 -9.02 10.04 -11.84
C VAL A 119 -7.57 10.49 -11.74
N PHE A 120 -6.61 9.64 -12.06
CA PHE A 120 -5.21 10.05 -12.19
C PHE A 120 -4.91 10.62 -13.59
N ALA A 121 -5.19 9.85 -14.65
CA ALA A 121 -4.73 10.18 -15.99
C ALA A 121 -5.36 11.46 -16.53
N LEU A 122 -6.68 11.66 -16.37
CA LEU A 122 -7.39 12.79 -16.96
C LEU A 122 -6.95 14.14 -16.35
N PRO A 123 -6.88 14.31 -15.02
CA PRO A 123 -6.35 15.56 -14.45
C PRO A 123 -4.87 15.77 -14.78
N LEU A 124 -4.04 14.73 -14.84
CA LEU A 124 -2.64 14.88 -15.24
C LEU A 124 -2.51 15.44 -16.66
N ILE A 125 -3.25 14.89 -17.62
CA ILE A 125 -3.30 15.38 -19.00
C ILE A 125 -3.76 16.84 -19.01
N TRP A 126 -4.81 17.17 -18.27
CA TRP A 126 -5.31 18.54 -18.16
C TRP A 126 -4.24 19.50 -17.62
N PHE A 127 -3.58 19.17 -16.51
CA PHE A 127 -2.51 19.99 -15.93
C PHE A 127 -1.31 20.14 -16.88
N ALA A 128 -0.98 19.09 -17.64
CA ALA A 128 0.10 19.12 -18.63
C ALA A 128 -0.23 20.05 -19.80
N VAL A 129 -1.40 19.88 -20.43
CA VAL A 129 -1.86 20.71 -21.56
C VAL A 129 -1.97 22.18 -21.17
N ARG A 130 -2.48 22.47 -19.97
CA ARG A 130 -2.57 23.84 -19.43
C ARG A 130 -1.25 24.39 -18.89
N ARG A 131 -0.14 23.63 -19.00
CA ARG A 131 1.19 23.99 -18.48
C ARG A 131 1.18 24.39 -17.00
N GLN A 132 0.36 23.70 -16.19
CA GLN A 132 0.17 23.98 -14.77
C GLN A 132 1.09 23.17 -13.86
N ILE A 133 1.84 22.20 -14.40
CA ILE A 133 2.77 21.36 -13.65
C ILE A 133 4.02 22.19 -13.29
N PRO A 134 4.38 22.30 -11.98
CA PRO A 134 5.60 22.99 -11.57
C PRO A 134 6.87 22.30 -12.10
N ARG A 135 7.94 23.09 -12.27
CA ARG A 135 9.23 22.59 -12.77
C ARG A 135 9.78 21.49 -11.85
N GLY A 136 10.24 20.40 -12.45
CA GLY A 136 10.79 19.23 -11.74
C GLY A 136 9.76 18.17 -11.31
N TYR A 137 8.46 18.40 -11.49
CA TYR A 137 7.42 17.45 -11.07
C TYR A 137 6.84 16.60 -12.22
N GLY A 138 7.04 16.98 -13.47
CA GLY A 138 6.51 16.23 -14.63
C GLY A 138 6.92 14.76 -14.61
N ALA A 139 8.24 14.47 -14.51
CA ALA A 139 8.73 13.10 -14.46
C ALA A 139 8.22 12.32 -13.24
N ARG A 140 8.07 12.96 -12.08
CA ARG A 140 7.53 12.32 -10.87
C ARG A 140 6.06 11.91 -11.06
N LEU A 141 5.23 12.81 -11.59
CA LEU A 141 3.82 12.55 -11.85
C LEU A 141 3.64 11.44 -12.90
N THR A 142 4.45 11.45 -13.96
CA THR A 142 4.47 10.39 -14.97
C THR A 142 4.91 9.05 -14.38
N ALA A 143 5.92 9.03 -13.51
CA ALA A 143 6.36 7.81 -12.85
C ALA A 143 5.27 7.22 -11.93
N ILE A 144 4.52 8.07 -11.21
CA ILE A 144 3.38 7.62 -10.40
C ILE A 144 2.27 7.05 -11.29
N LEU A 145 1.95 7.69 -12.42
CA LEU A 145 0.99 7.14 -13.40
C LEU A 145 1.47 5.78 -13.93
N ALA A 146 2.76 5.65 -14.26
CA ALA A 146 3.34 4.41 -14.74
C ALA A 146 3.26 3.28 -13.70
N LEU A 147 3.50 3.59 -12.41
CA LEU A 147 3.28 2.64 -11.32
C LEU A 147 1.80 2.24 -11.19
N GLY A 148 0.88 3.18 -11.37
CA GLY A 148 -0.57 2.88 -11.44
C GLY A 148 -0.93 1.99 -12.62
N GLY A 149 -0.33 2.18 -13.80
CA GLY A 149 -0.48 1.27 -14.94
C GLY A 149 0.12 -0.12 -14.68
N LEU A 150 1.28 -0.16 -14.04
CA LEU A 150 1.95 -1.40 -13.63
C LEU A 150 1.10 -2.19 -12.63
N GLN A 151 0.31 -1.54 -11.77
CA GLN A 151 -0.65 -2.23 -10.90
C GLN A 151 -1.64 -3.09 -11.70
N GLY A 152 -2.14 -2.60 -12.84
CA GLY A 152 -3.00 -3.39 -13.72
C GLY A 152 -2.31 -4.63 -14.28
N VAL A 153 -1.04 -4.50 -14.68
CA VAL A 153 -0.22 -5.62 -15.18
C VAL A 153 0.04 -6.64 -14.08
N ILE A 154 0.42 -6.19 -12.88
CA ILE A 154 0.64 -7.07 -11.73
C ILE A 154 -0.66 -7.77 -11.32
N GLY A 155 -1.79 -7.05 -11.32
CA GLY A 155 -3.10 -7.63 -11.01
C GLY A 155 -3.50 -8.73 -12.01
N TRP A 156 -3.28 -8.51 -13.31
CA TRP A 156 -3.46 -9.56 -14.31
C TRP A 156 -2.54 -10.76 -14.06
N TRP A 157 -1.27 -10.51 -13.73
CA TRP A 157 -0.30 -11.56 -13.40
C TRP A 157 -0.69 -12.35 -12.15
N MET A 158 -1.27 -11.72 -11.12
CA MET A 158 -1.78 -12.41 -9.94
C MET A 158 -2.85 -13.45 -10.30
N VAL A 159 -3.85 -13.02 -11.09
CA VAL A 159 -5.00 -13.88 -11.43
C VAL A 159 -4.61 -14.98 -12.41
N SER A 160 -3.76 -14.68 -13.40
CA SER A 160 -3.43 -15.64 -14.46
C SER A 160 -2.79 -16.95 -13.97
N SER A 161 -2.07 -16.95 -12.83
CA SER A 161 -1.58 -18.21 -12.24
C SER A 161 -2.64 -19.08 -11.58
N GLY A 162 -3.70 -18.48 -11.05
CA GLY A 162 -4.76 -19.20 -10.34
C GLY A 162 -5.72 -19.93 -11.26
N LEU A 163 -5.67 -19.64 -12.57
CA LEU A 163 -6.64 -20.20 -13.53
C LEU A 163 -6.31 -21.63 -13.97
N SER A 164 -5.10 -22.14 -13.76
CA SER A 164 -4.69 -23.45 -14.29
C SER A 164 -3.86 -24.33 -13.35
N VAL A 165 -3.19 -23.76 -12.34
CA VAL A 165 -2.23 -24.52 -11.50
C VAL A 165 -2.57 -24.48 -10.02
N ARG A 166 -3.19 -23.41 -9.52
CA ARG A 166 -3.41 -23.16 -8.09
C ARG A 166 -4.90 -22.96 -7.81
N THR A 167 -5.28 -23.18 -6.56
CA THR A 167 -6.63 -22.89 -6.06
C THR A 167 -6.78 -21.44 -5.58
N ASP A 168 -5.67 -20.71 -5.44
CA ASP A 168 -5.63 -19.34 -4.94
C ASP A 168 -4.52 -18.52 -5.62
N VAL A 169 -4.48 -17.21 -5.32
CA VAL A 169 -3.41 -16.33 -5.77
C VAL A 169 -2.17 -16.54 -4.91
N SER A 170 -1.03 -16.81 -5.55
CA SER A 170 0.25 -16.93 -4.85
C SER A 170 0.54 -15.75 -3.92
N HIS A 171 0.83 -16.05 -2.64
CA HIS A 171 1.18 -15.05 -1.61
C HIS A 171 2.33 -14.12 -2.02
N ILE A 172 3.27 -14.59 -2.85
CA ILE A 172 4.34 -13.75 -3.42
C ILE A 172 3.78 -12.71 -4.39
N ARG A 173 2.85 -13.10 -5.29
CA ARG A 173 2.23 -12.18 -6.25
C ARG A 173 1.35 -11.17 -5.53
N LEU A 174 0.60 -11.62 -4.53
CA LEU A 174 -0.18 -10.76 -3.63
C LEU A 174 0.72 -9.72 -2.93
N ALA A 175 1.84 -10.17 -2.36
CA ALA A 175 2.79 -9.27 -1.71
C ALA A 175 3.37 -8.24 -2.69
N VAL A 176 3.80 -8.66 -3.89
CA VAL A 176 4.31 -7.74 -4.92
C VAL A 176 3.29 -6.66 -5.30
N HIS A 177 2.03 -7.06 -5.46
CA HIS A 177 0.94 -6.14 -5.79
C HIS A 177 0.68 -5.13 -4.68
N LEU A 178 0.47 -5.61 -3.45
CA LEU A 178 0.23 -4.76 -2.29
C LEU A 178 1.40 -3.80 -2.03
N ILE A 179 2.63 -4.31 -2.05
CA ILE A 179 3.83 -3.49 -1.84
C ILE A 179 3.96 -2.41 -2.91
N THR A 180 3.72 -2.73 -4.18
CA THR A 180 3.81 -1.74 -5.25
C THR A 180 2.68 -0.71 -5.16
N ALA A 181 1.48 -1.10 -4.71
CA ALA A 181 0.38 -0.17 -4.42
C ALA A 181 0.76 0.80 -3.28
N LEU A 182 1.37 0.29 -2.22
CA LEU A 182 1.80 1.06 -1.06
C LEU A 182 3.02 1.96 -1.36
N VAL A 183 3.95 1.52 -2.21
CA VAL A 183 5.02 2.38 -2.76
C VAL A 183 4.41 3.52 -3.58
N THR A 184 3.39 3.24 -4.39
CA THR A 184 2.64 4.25 -5.16
C THR A 184 1.96 5.25 -4.23
N LEU A 185 1.33 4.77 -3.14
CA LEU A 185 0.73 5.62 -2.10
C LEU A 185 1.77 6.54 -1.46
N ALA A 186 2.90 6.00 -1.00
CA ALA A 186 3.97 6.78 -0.38
C ALA A 186 4.54 7.84 -1.35
N GLY A 187 4.79 7.47 -2.61
CA GLY A 187 5.25 8.40 -3.65
C GLY A 187 4.24 9.51 -3.97
N THR A 188 2.95 9.17 -4.00
CA THR A 188 1.84 10.11 -4.20
C THR A 188 1.76 11.11 -3.05
N VAL A 189 1.77 10.63 -1.80
CA VAL A 189 1.72 11.48 -0.60
C VAL A 189 2.96 12.35 -0.49
N TRP A 190 4.15 11.81 -0.71
CA TRP A 190 5.40 12.57 -0.68
C TRP A 190 5.37 13.71 -1.71
N THR A 191 4.95 13.41 -2.93
CA THR A 191 4.83 14.40 -4.02
C THR A 191 3.79 15.47 -3.68
N ALA A 192 2.65 15.08 -3.10
CA ALA A 192 1.63 16.03 -2.65
C ALA A 192 2.14 16.96 -1.54
N LEU A 193 2.94 16.44 -0.59
CA LEU A 193 3.54 17.23 0.48
C LEU A 193 4.58 18.23 -0.04
N ASP A 194 5.43 17.80 -0.98
CA ASP A 194 6.38 18.65 -1.68
C ASP A 194 5.68 19.80 -2.43
N LEU A 195 4.62 19.49 -3.20
CA LEU A 195 3.82 20.48 -3.91
C LEU A 195 3.06 21.42 -2.95
N ARG A 196 2.56 20.91 -1.83
CA ARG A 196 1.93 21.75 -0.79
C ARG A 196 2.93 22.69 -0.13
N ALA A 197 4.18 22.27 0.04
CA ALA A 197 5.25 23.16 0.51
C ALA A 197 5.56 24.24 -0.53
N LEU A 198 5.71 23.85 -1.80
CA LEU A 198 5.95 24.78 -2.91
C LEU A 198 4.83 25.81 -3.09
N ALA A 199 3.58 25.44 -2.81
CA ALA A 199 2.45 26.35 -2.86
C ALA A 199 2.48 27.43 -1.75
N ARG A 200 3.09 27.13 -0.61
CA ARG A 200 3.21 28.07 0.52
C ARG A 200 4.44 28.95 0.40
N ASP A 201 5.52 28.40 -0.14
CA ASP A 201 6.78 29.10 -0.36
C ASP A 201 7.32 28.70 -1.74
N PRO A 202 7.30 29.62 -2.73
CA PRO A 202 7.88 29.37 -4.05
C PRO A 202 9.37 29.01 -4.05
N GLY A 203 10.10 29.33 -2.98
CA GLY A 203 11.50 28.96 -2.75
C GLY A 203 11.68 27.60 -2.08
N ALA A 204 10.60 26.93 -1.67
CA ALA A 204 10.67 25.65 -1.00
C ALA A 204 11.31 24.58 -1.90
N ARG A 205 12.27 23.85 -1.33
CA ARG A 205 12.93 22.73 -2.00
C ARG A 205 12.23 21.41 -1.63
N PRO A 206 12.23 20.41 -2.54
CA PRO A 206 11.80 19.07 -2.21
C PRO A 206 12.50 18.54 -0.96
N ALA A 207 11.74 17.86 -0.09
CA ALA A 207 12.32 17.22 1.08
C ALA A 207 13.30 16.11 0.68
N GLY A 208 14.37 15.95 1.45
CA GLY A 208 15.33 14.86 1.26
C GLY A 208 15.03 13.67 2.17
N LEU A 209 15.27 12.45 1.71
CA LEU A 209 15.11 11.26 2.54
C LEU A 209 16.31 11.11 3.48
N ARG A 210 16.08 11.30 4.79
CA ARG A 210 17.15 11.20 5.82
C ARG A 210 17.38 9.73 6.23
N PRO A 211 18.58 9.35 6.70
CA PRO A 211 18.87 7.96 7.08
C PRO A 211 17.87 7.35 8.09
N ILE A 212 17.42 8.14 9.07
CA ILE A 212 16.40 7.70 10.01
C ILE A 212 15.05 7.38 9.34
N ALA A 213 14.66 8.17 8.33
CA ALA A 213 13.45 7.90 7.57
C ALA A 213 13.61 6.65 6.70
N VAL A 214 14.81 6.43 6.12
CA VAL A 214 15.12 5.19 5.38
C VAL A 214 15.00 3.97 6.28
N LEU A 215 15.58 4.02 7.49
CA LEU A 215 15.48 2.93 8.45
C LEU A 215 14.02 2.65 8.84
N ALA A 216 13.27 3.68 9.21
CA ALA A 216 11.88 3.52 9.64
C ALA A 216 10.96 3.01 8.52
N LEU A 217 11.11 3.52 7.29
CA LEU A 217 10.38 3.02 6.12
C LEU A 217 10.80 1.60 5.74
N GLY A 218 12.08 1.26 5.88
CA GLY A 218 12.59 -0.10 5.65
C GLY A 218 12.03 -1.11 6.65
N LEU A 219 11.98 -0.76 7.94
CA LEU A 219 11.37 -1.60 8.97
C LEU A 219 9.86 -1.77 8.73
N LEU A 220 9.16 -0.69 8.40
CA LEU A 220 7.74 -0.75 8.06
C LEU A 220 7.49 -1.58 6.80
N PHE A 221 8.35 -1.46 5.78
CA PHE A 221 8.30 -2.28 4.57
C PHE A 221 8.41 -3.77 4.89
N VAL A 222 9.41 -4.17 5.70
CA VAL A 222 9.58 -5.57 6.11
C VAL A 222 8.34 -6.06 6.87
N GLN A 223 7.80 -5.25 7.77
CA GLN A 223 6.61 -5.61 8.54
C GLN A 223 5.37 -5.80 7.66
N ILE A 224 5.16 -4.91 6.68
CA ILE A 224 4.05 -5.00 5.72
C ILE A 224 4.25 -6.22 4.80
N LEU A 225 5.48 -6.52 4.38
CA LEU A 225 5.78 -7.70 3.57
C LEU A 225 5.43 -8.99 4.32
N LEU A 226 5.84 -9.11 5.59
CA LEU A 226 5.47 -10.23 6.46
C LEU A 226 3.94 -10.31 6.67
N GLY A 227 3.26 -9.16 6.74
CA GLY A 227 1.80 -9.11 6.81
C GLY A 227 1.12 -9.60 5.53
N ALA A 228 1.67 -9.24 4.36
CA ALA A 228 1.20 -9.73 3.07
C ALA A 228 1.38 -11.25 2.93
N PHE A 229 2.51 -11.78 3.39
CA PHE A 229 2.73 -13.23 3.46
C PHE A 229 1.76 -13.89 4.44
N THR A 230 1.51 -13.28 5.59
CA THR A 230 0.56 -13.80 6.59
C THR A 230 -0.84 -13.94 6.00
N ALA A 231 -1.31 -12.93 5.25
CA ALA A 231 -2.62 -12.95 4.60
C ALA A 231 -2.68 -13.87 3.37
N GLY A 232 -1.58 -14.02 2.63
CA GLY A 232 -1.52 -14.86 1.44
C GLY A 232 -1.28 -16.35 1.71
N LEU A 233 -0.77 -16.70 2.90
CA LEU A 233 -0.59 -18.08 3.36
C LEU A 233 -1.70 -18.53 4.31
N ASP A 234 -2.70 -17.68 4.55
CA ASP A 234 -3.73 -17.88 5.57
C ASP A 234 -3.17 -18.17 6.96
N ALA A 235 -1.95 -17.67 7.21
CA ALA A 235 -1.18 -17.92 8.42
C ALA A 235 -1.82 -17.30 9.67
N GLY A 236 -2.76 -16.37 9.50
CA GLY A 236 -3.60 -15.86 10.59
C GLY A 236 -4.38 -16.96 11.32
N TYR A 237 -4.75 -18.03 10.61
CA TYR A 237 -5.49 -19.16 11.18
C TYR A 237 -4.61 -20.22 11.85
N ALA A 238 -3.28 -20.14 11.71
CA ALA A 238 -2.37 -21.14 12.28
C ALA A 238 -2.45 -21.16 13.82
N PHE A 239 -2.45 -19.98 14.45
CA PHE A 239 -2.64 -19.82 15.89
C PHE A 239 -3.47 -18.57 16.19
N SER A 240 -4.59 -18.76 16.91
CA SER A 240 -5.52 -17.68 17.30
C SER A 240 -5.30 -17.16 18.73
N SER A 241 -4.14 -17.45 19.33
CA SER A 241 -3.76 -17.04 20.69
C SER A 241 -2.73 -15.91 20.70
N TRP A 242 -2.70 -15.16 21.81
CA TRP A 242 -1.72 -14.11 22.10
C TRP A 242 -1.46 -14.06 23.62
N PRO A 243 -0.22 -13.80 24.11
CA PRO A 243 1.02 -13.56 23.36
C PRO A 243 1.69 -14.83 22.82
N LEU A 244 1.35 -16.00 23.38
CA LEU A 244 1.86 -17.30 22.94
C LEU A 244 1.20 -17.76 21.64
N MET A 245 1.85 -18.69 20.94
CA MET A 245 1.32 -19.46 19.82
C MET A 245 0.97 -20.87 20.33
N GLY A 246 -0.28 -21.05 20.77
CA GLY A 246 -0.67 -22.19 21.60
C GLY A 246 -0.09 -22.05 23.00
N ASP A 247 0.61 -23.08 23.46
CA ASP A 247 1.18 -23.14 24.82
C ASP A 247 2.62 -22.61 24.92
N ALA A 248 3.21 -22.13 23.81
CA ALA A 248 4.61 -21.71 23.75
C ALA A 248 4.80 -20.43 22.92
N MET A 249 5.94 -19.74 23.13
CA MET A 249 6.30 -18.55 22.33
C MET A 249 6.50 -18.90 20.85
N PHE A 250 7.14 -20.03 20.60
CA PHE A 250 7.23 -20.66 19.29
C PHE A 250 6.82 -22.13 19.43
N PRO A 251 5.86 -22.64 18.63
CA PRO A 251 5.30 -23.97 18.82
C PRO A 251 6.31 -25.07 18.45
N ALA A 252 6.33 -26.14 19.23
CA ALA A 252 7.12 -27.33 18.91
C ALA A 252 6.70 -27.90 17.54
N GLY A 253 7.67 -28.24 16.70
CA GLY A 253 7.41 -28.70 15.33
C GLY A 253 7.00 -27.60 14.34
N GLY A 254 6.92 -26.33 14.76
CA GLY A 254 6.61 -25.21 13.86
C GLY A 254 7.70 -24.96 12.81
N TRP A 255 8.93 -25.38 13.07
CA TRP A 255 10.04 -25.31 12.11
C TRP A 255 10.12 -26.58 11.25
N HIS A 256 10.17 -26.42 9.93
CA HIS A 256 10.37 -27.55 9.03
C HIS A 256 11.87 -27.85 8.86
N ALA A 257 12.35 -28.91 9.51
CA ALA A 257 13.78 -29.25 9.57
C ALA A 257 14.42 -29.54 8.20
N GLY A 258 13.67 -30.09 7.25
CA GLY A 258 14.16 -30.36 5.88
C GLY A 258 14.15 -29.15 4.94
N TRP A 259 13.72 -27.98 5.40
CA TRP A 259 13.68 -26.76 4.57
C TRP A 259 14.82 -25.82 4.94
N SER A 260 15.29 -25.03 3.97
CA SER A 260 16.21 -23.94 4.26
C SER A 260 15.56 -22.89 5.17
N ALA A 261 16.39 -22.10 5.86
CA ALA A 261 15.89 -21.04 6.74
C ALA A 261 15.04 -20.02 5.96
N THR A 262 15.47 -19.66 4.74
CA THR A 262 14.72 -18.75 3.87
C THR A 262 13.35 -19.30 3.48
N ARG A 263 13.27 -20.59 3.15
CA ARG A 263 11.99 -21.22 2.80
C ARG A 263 11.05 -21.26 4.00
N ASN A 264 11.56 -21.55 5.21
CA ASN A 264 10.75 -21.40 6.43
C ASN A 264 10.28 -19.94 6.63
N ALA A 265 11.16 -18.95 6.45
CA ALA A 265 10.80 -17.55 6.67
C ALA A 265 9.80 -16.97 5.67
N ILE A 266 9.62 -17.60 4.50
CA ILE A 266 8.76 -17.10 3.41
C ILE A 266 7.53 -17.98 3.21
N ASP A 267 7.67 -19.31 3.18
CA ASP A 267 6.62 -20.25 2.77
C ASP A 267 5.98 -21.01 3.94
N ASN A 268 6.57 -20.99 5.14
CA ASN A 268 6.00 -21.69 6.30
C ASN A 268 5.05 -20.75 7.07
N PRO A 269 3.72 -21.00 7.07
CA PRO A 269 2.75 -20.11 7.70
C PRO A 269 3.01 -19.90 9.19
N ILE A 270 3.46 -20.92 9.92
CA ILE A 270 3.74 -20.81 11.36
C ILE A 270 4.92 -19.85 11.61
N VAL A 271 5.99 -20.01 10.84
CA VAL A 271 7.19 -19.16 10.96
C VAL A 271 6.90 -17.74 10.50
N VAL A 272 6.17 -17.56 9.39
CA VAL A 272 5.74 -16.24 8.91
C VAL A 272 4.89 -15.53 9.94
N GLN A 273 3.90 -16.22 10.54
CA GLN A 273 3.07 -15.65 11.60
C GLN A 273 3.92 -15.21 12.80
N PHE A 274 4.86 -16.06 13.24
CA PHE A 274 5.79 -15.73 14.33
C PHE A 274 6.65 -14.49 14.02
N LEU A 275 7.25 -14.44 12.82
CA LEU A 275 8.06 -13.30 12.37
C LEU A 275 7.23 -12.02 12.32
N HIS A 276 6.03 -12.07 11.73
CA HIS A 276 5.14 -10.92 11.64
C HIS A 276 4.75 -10.38 13.02
N ARG A 277 4.51 -11.24 14.02
CA ARG A 277 4.19 -10.85 15.40
C ARG A 277 5.34 -10.07 16.06
N TRP A 278 6.56 -10.59 15.97
CA TRP A 278 7.68 -10.06 16.77
C TRP A 278 8.49 -8.97 16.07
N VAL A 279 8.63 -9.03 14.75
CA VAL A 279 9.24 -7.94 13.95
C VAL A 279 8.40 -6.66 14.05
N ALA A 280 7.10 -6.77 14.35
CA ALA A 280 6.21 -5.63 14.58
C ALA A 280 6.74 -4.67 15.65
N PHE A 281 7.36 -5.19 16.72
CA PHE A 281 7.89 -4.35 17.81
C PHE A 281 9.16 -3.61 17.40
N ALA A 282 10.02 -4.24 16.60
CA ALA A 282 11.18 -3.56 16.02
C ALA A 282 10.74 -2.44 15.06
N ALA A 283 9.73 -2.70 14.23
CA ALA A 283 9.13 -1.68 13.38
C ALA A 283 8.48 -0.55 14.19
N ALA A 284 7.72 -0.87 15.23
CA ALA A 284 7.11 0.09 16.15
C ALA A 284 8.17 1.00 16.80
N ALA A 285 9.28 0.44 17.30
CA ALA A 285 10.37 1.21 17.89
C ALA A 285 11.00 2.19 16.87
N GLY A 286 11.29 1.72 15.65
CA GLY A 286 11.83 2.58 14.58
C GLY A 286 10.87 3.71 14.17
N LEU A 287 9.57 3.41 14.12
CA LEU A 287 8.53 4.39 13.80
C LEU A 287 8.33 5.42 14.91
N VAL A 288 8.31 4.99 16.18
CA VAL A 288 8.27 5.90 17.33
C VAL A 288 9.51 6.80 17.35
N TRP A 289 10.70 6.26 17.04
CA TRP A 289 11.90 7.08 16.94
C TRP A 289 11.78 8.14 15.84
N LEU A 290 11.28 7.78 14.65
CA LEU A 290 10.99 8.76 13.60
C LEU A 290 9.94 9.80 14.06
N ALA A 291 8.90 9.38 14.78
CA ALA A 291 7.86 10.26 15.31
C ALA A 291 8.42 11.32 16.26
N LEU A 292 9.29 10.91 17.20
CA LEU A 292 9.98 11.84 18.10
C LEU A 292 10.85 12.85 17.34
N ARG A 293 11.53 12.40 16.28
CA ARG A 293 12.37 13.26 15.44
C ARG A 293 11.56 14.21 14.57
N ALA A 294 10.40 13.79 14.08
CA ALA A 294 9.45 14.67 13.41
C ALA A 294 8.86 15.71 14.37
N ASN A 295 8.55 15.33 15.62
CA ASN A 295 8.10 16.26 16.65
C ASN A 295 9.15 17.33 16.95
N ALA A 296 10.42 16.92 17.12
CA ALA A 296 11.54 17.84 17.32
C ALA A 296 11.76 18.78 16.11
N ALA A 297 11.44 18.33 14.89
CA ALA A 297 11.48 19.12 13.67
C ALA A 297 10.20 19.96 13.43
N GLY A 298 9.36 20.15 14.46
CA GLY A 298 8.15 20.98 14.40
C GLY A 298 6.93 20.33 13.74
N GLY A 299 6.98 19.04 13.40
CA GLY A 299 5.86 18.29 12.82
C GLY A 299 5.08 17.46 13.83
N LYS A 300 4.64 18.07 14.95
CA LYS A 300 3.97 17.36 16.05
C LYS A 300 2.78 16.50 15.60
N GLY A 301 1.99 16.98 14.63
CA GLY A 301 0.86 16.24 14.07
C GLY A 301 1.27 14.90 13.42
N ALA A 302 2.41 14.87 12.71
CA ALA A 302 2.91 13.65 12.07
C ALA A 302 3.37 12.62 13.11
N GLY A 303 4.06 13.08 14.16
CA GLY A 303 4.51 12.18 15.21
C GLY A 303 3.36 11.62 16.06
N HIS A 304 2.37 12.44 16.44
CA HIS A 304 1.17 11.95 17.13
C HIS A 304 0.37 10.96 16.29
N ALA A 305 0.26 11.20 14.97
CA ALA A 305 -0.38 10.26 14.06
C ALA A 305 0.32 8.90 14.07
N ILE A 306 1.66 8.87 13.96
CA ILE A 306 2.42 7.60 14.06
C ILE A 306 2.18 6.92 15.40
N MET A 307 2.31 7.63 16.52
CA MET A 307 2.13 7.03 17.86
C MET A 307 0.75 6.39 18.01
N THR A 308 -0.30 7.08 17.56
CA THR A 308 -1.68 6.59 17.61
C THR A 308 -1.86 5.37 16.70
N LEU A 309 -1.40 5.46 15.44
CA LEU A 309 -1.59 4.42 14.44
C LEU A 309 -0.74 3.17 14.74
N VAL A 310 0.44 3.30 15.36
CA VAL A 310 1.24 2.14 15.82
C VAL A 310 0.52 1.40 16.94
N ALA A 311 0.01 2.13 17.94
CA ALA A 311 -0.76 1.52 19.03
C ALA A 311 -1.99 0.78 18.46
N LEU A 312 -2.74 1.44 17.57
CA LEU A 312 -3.89 0.84 16.91
C LEU A 312 -3.50 -0.35 16.03
N GLN A 313 -2.35 -0.31 15.34
CA GLN A 313 -1.87 -1.42 14.50
C GLN A 313 -1.63 -2.66 15.34
N ILE A 314 -0.95 -2.52 16.48
CA ILE A 314 -0.67 -3.63 17.39
C ILE A 314 -1.97 -4.21 17.94
N LEU A 315 -2.87 -3.34 18.44
CA LEU A 315 -4.16 -3.77 18.98
C LEU A 315 -5.01 -4.52 17.93
N LEU A 316 -5.10 -3.98 16.71
CA LEU A 316 -5.83 -4.64 15.61
C LEU A 316 -5.17 -5.95 15.19
N GLY A 317 -3.84 -6.04 15.24
CA GLY A 317 -3.12 -7.28 14.91
C GLY A 317 -3.41 -8.38 15.92
N ILE A 318 -3.38 -8.05 17.21
CA ILE A 318 -3.76 -8.96 18.30
C ILE A 318 -5.24 -9.36 18.17
N ALA A 319 -6.12 -8.38 17.96
CA ALA A 319 -7.55 -8.64 17.80
C ALA A 319 -7.86 -9.53 16.59
N THR A 320 -7.13 -9.37 15.48
CA THR A 320 -7.27 -10.23 14.29
C THR A 320 -7.01 -11.70 14.65
N LEU A 321 -6.00 -11.98 15.47
CA LEU A 321 -5.72 -13.34 15.94
C LEU A 321 -6.81 -13.85 16.89
N MET A 322 -7.14 -13.06 17.92
CA MET A 322 -8.08 -13.48 18.97
C MET A 322 -9.52 -13.68 18.48
N THR A 323 -9.88 -13.05 17.37
CA THR A 323 -11.20 -13.19 16.75
C THR A 323 -11.27 -14.28 15.68
N GLY A 324 -10.18 -15.03 15.45
CA GLY A 324 -10.12 -16.03 14.39
C GLY A 324 -10.20 -15.40 13.00
N VAL A 325 -9.49 -14.28 12.79
CA VAL A 325 -9.45 -13.53 11.53
C VAL A 325 -10.82 -12.99 11.11
N ALA A 326 -11.56 -12.40 12.06
CA ALA A 326 -12.80 -11.71 11.71
C ALA A 326 -12.53 -10.64 10.64
N ILE A 327 -13.17 -10.78 9.47
CA ILE A 327 -12.81 -10.04 8.25
C ILE A 327 -12.77 -8.53 8.49
N HIS A 328 -13.75 -7.96 9.20
CA HIS A 328 -13.79 -6.53 9.47
C HIS A 328 -12.60 -6.04 10.34
N VAL A 329 -12.12 -6.85 11.28
CA VAL A 329 -10.93 -6.55 12.10
C VAL A 329 -9.65 -6.66 11.26
N ALA A 330 -9.53 -7.73 10.47
CA ALA A 330 -8.39 -7.94 9.57
C ALA A 330 -8.27 -6.83 8.52
N VAL A 331 -9.39 -6.42 7.92
CA VAL A 331 -9.46 -5.30 6.98
C VAL A 331 -9.11 -3.99 7.67
N ALA A 332 -9.61 -3.73 8.88
CA ALA A 332 -9.24 -2.55 9.66
C ALA A 332 -7.73 -2.53 9.95
N HIS A 333 -7.12 -3.67 10.27
CA HIS A 333 -5.66 -3.79 10.47
C HIS A 333 -4.88 -3.43 9.20
N GLN A 334 -5.34 -3.87 8.04
CA GLN A 334 -4.72 -3.54 6.74
C GLN A 334 -4.89 -2.07 6.37
N VAL A 335 -6.08 -1.50 6.57
CA VAL A 335 -6.33 -0.06 6.33
C VAL A 335 -5.47 0.79 7.26
N ASN A 336 -5.39 0.43 8.54
CA ASN A 336 -4.54 1.13 9.50
C ASN A 336 -3.06 1.07 9.10
N ALA A 337 -2.58 -0.03 8.51
CA ALA A 337 -1.22 -0.12 7.97
C ALA A 337 -0.98 0.89 6.84
N ALA A 338 -1.94 1.05 5.93
CA ALA A 338 -1.85 2.05 4.86
C ALA A 338 -1.85 3.49 5.41
N LEU A 339 -2.70 3.78 6.39
CA LEU A 339 -2.70 5.07 7.10
C LEU A 339 -1.39 5.32 7.86
N LEU A 340 -0.85 4.28 8.49
CA LEU A 340 0.45 4.35 9.17
C LEU A 340 1.55 4.69 8.17
N LEU A 341 1.57 4.09 6.98
CA LEU A 341 2.50 4.45 5.91
C LEU A 341 2.37 5.92 5.47
N ILE A 342 1.15 6.45 5.38
CA ILE A 342 0.93 7.89 5.11
C ILE A 342 1.54 8.75 6.22
N ALA A 343 1.30 8.40 7.50
CA ALA A 343 1.86 9.13 8.64
C ALA A 343 3.39 9.04 8.69
N THR A 344 3.97 7.87 8.40
CA THR A 344 5.42 7.64 8.29
C THR A 344 6.03 8.48 7.16
N THR A 345 5.38 8.51 6.00
CA THR A 345 5.80 9.32 4.84
C THR A 345 5.75 10.81 5.18
N TRP A 346 4.72 11.25 5.89
CA TRP A 346 4.59 12.63 6.35
C TRP A 346 5.68 13.01 7.37
N ALA A 347 5.94 12.16 8.36
CA ALA A 347 7.01 12.39 9.34
C ALA A 347 8.40 12.40 8.69
N ALA A 348 8.65 11.46 7.77
CA ALA A 348 9.87 11.40 6.98
C ALA A 348 10.07 12.67 6.13
N HIS A 349 8.99 13.16 5.51
CA HIS A 349 8.99 14.43 4.77
C HIS A 349 9.35 15.60 5.68
N VAL A 350 8.70 15.71 6.85
CA VAL A 350 8.97 16.76 7.85
C VAL A 350 10.44 16.81 8.23
N VAL A 351 11.04 15.68 8.58
CA VAL A 351 12.45 15.55 8.96
C VAL A 351 13.40 15.82 7.77
N GLY A 352 12.90 15.58 6.56
CA GLY A 352 13.60 15.81 5.30
C GLY A 352 13.63 17.26 4.84
N ARG A 353 12.75 18.12 5.36
CA ARG A 353 12.71 19.54 4.99
C ARG A 353 14.01 20.22 5.40
N LYS A 354 14.55 21.04 4.52
CA LYS A 354 15.64 21.96 4.88
C LYS A 354 14.97 23.21 5.44
N SER A 355 15.14 23.48 6.73
CA SER A 355 14.80 24.79 7.28
C SER A 355 15.69 25.81 6.56
N LEU A 356 15.08 26.78 5.88
CA LEU A 356 15.77 28.03 5.62
C LEU A 356 15.93 28.67 7.00
N VAL A 357 17.06 28.43 7.66
CA VAL A 357 17.52 29.35 8.69
C VAL A 357 17.77 30.63 7.92
N VAL A 358 16.83 31.57 8.02
CA VAL A 358 17.10 32.97 7.70
C VAL A 358 18.08 33.41 8.77
N SER A 359 19.38 33.24 8.48
CA SER A 359 20.48 33.78 9.26
C SER A 359 20.63 35.26 8.95
#